data_AF-A0A7W0Y9R0-F1
#
_entry.id   AF-A0A7W0Y9R0-F1
#
_cell.length_a   1.000
_cell.length_b   1.000
_cell.length_c   1.000
_cell.angle_alpha   90.00
_cell.angle_beta   90.00
_cell.angle_gamma   90.00
#
_symmetry.space_group_name_H-M   'P 1'
#
loop_
_entity.id
_entity.type
_entity.pdbx_description
1 polymer ?
#
loop_
_entity_poly.entity_id
_entity_poly.type
_entity_poly.pdbx_seq_one_letter_code
_entity_poly.pdbx_strand_id
1 'polypeptide(L)'
;MADLMAIVSKAVFEKEAGKSPAVGSRLGMDRYVSANKNLEPLAKDGGGKLYLVTVRPPDEKLWLVAVLDQPKFGKGAWIAKASTTPITDISKLRSKLKFESGKGITAAAGALGMSLQTPRALTAADTKLLDAAIGSGGAVADASPLAAAAAATPGPKPGRFDKTLPPAAPGVAPEGDRTSSLLAAVLADPANLDARRVYADELATHNDPRGEFIHLDLALAGRVAIRKREQLSQRRAELVKLHGKTWWPYKGEHKVHAGFVYAIAGSFATVNSAAAKLFASEPVTEVTIQDGEEDTIEKLVKAKWLSKVKHLIVRGELGDDGFAALCGSAGVAQLEALNITANGISGEGLASLGENLPCCRSLVLTANPIGDEGLGNLRMWQALSKVEKLYLSGCEISAEGLGELLEGVTFSVLEKLCLKNNELGDIGPVIAKHAKNLPALRHLELISSALEGADVRAIAKAKLPNLVRIDARRNDDVEDSSDPRVRIGR
;
A
#
# COMPACT_ATOMS: atom_id res chain seq x y z
N MET A 1 -3.33 25.07 -34.55
CA MET A 1 -3.64 24.75 -33.14
C MET A 1 -2.88 23.47 -32.81
N ALA A 2 -2.16 23.42 -31.69
CA ALA A 2 -1.38 22.24 -31.33
C ALA A 2 -2.26 21.27 -30.54
N ASP A 3 -2.61 20.14 -31.15
CA ASP A 3 -3.27 19.04 -30.44
C ASP A 3 -2.21 18.17 -29.78
N LEU A 4 -2.46 17.74 -28.54
CA LEU A 4 -1.50 16.99 -27.74
C LEU A 4 -2.16 15.75 -27.15
N MET A 5 -1.37 14.69 -26.99
CA MET A 5 -1.76 13.48 -26.27
C MET A 5 -0.93 13.33 -25.01
N ALA A 6 -1.57 13.08 -23.88
CA ALA A 6 -0.91 12.88 -22.59
C ALA A 6 -1.47 11.64 -21.86
N ILE A 7 -0.60 10.95 -21.11
CA ILE A 7 -1.01 9.79 -20.32
C ILE A 7 -1.56 10.22 -18.96
N VAL A 8 -2.73 9.69 -18.63
CA VAL A 8 -3.30 9.67 -17.27
C VAL A 8 -2.82 8.39 -16.61
N SER A 9 -2.10 8.53 -15.50
CA SER A 9 -1.60 7.38 -14.75
C SER A 9 -2.75 6.48 -14.30
N LYS A 10 -2.47 5.18 -14.11
CA LYS A 10 -3.47 4.22 -13.63
C LYS A 10 -4.17 4.72 -12.36
N ALA A 11 -3.41 5.29 -11.42
CA ALA A 11 -3.94 5.80 -10.16
C ALA A 11 -4.89 6.99 -10.34
N VAL A 12 -4.54 7.95 -11.21
CA VAL A 12 -5.41 9.10 -11.49
C VAL A 12 -6.67 8.65 -12.23
N PHE A 13 -6.53 7.76 -13.21
CA PHE A 13 -7.67 7.20 -13.92
C PHE A 13 -8.60 6.44 -12.98
N GLU A 14 -8.10 5.55 -12.11
CA GLU A 14 -8.93 4.76 -11.19
C GLU A 14 -9.63 5.63 -10.14
N LYS A 15 -9.02 6.74 -9.74
CA LYS A 15 -9.64 7.74 -8.87
C LYS A 15 -10.84 8.43 -9.54
N GLU A 16 -10.74 8.80 -10.81
CA GLU A 16 -11.80 9.50 -11.54
C GLU A 16 -12.85 8.54 -12.13
N ALA A 17 -12.46 7.31 -12.46
CA ALA A 17 -13.29 6.34 -13.16
C ALA A 17 -14.04 5.36 -12.25
N GLY A 18 -13.69 5.31 -10.96
CA GLY A 18 -14.30 4.39 -9.99
C GLY A 18 -13.93 2.92 -10.24
N LYS A 19 -14.66 1.99 -9.60
CA LYS A 19 -14.22 0.59 -9.45
C LYS A 19 -14.38 -0.31 -10.70
N SER A 20 -15.16 0.11 -11.70
CA SER A 20 -15.38 -0.67 -12.94
C SER A 20 -15.69 0.21 -14.17
N PRO A 21 -14.74 1.01 -14.69
CA PRO A 21 -14.98 1.78 -15.90
C PRO A 21 -15.08 0.87 -17.11
N ALA A 22 -16.18 1.01 -17.85
CA ALA A 22 -16.42 0.30 -19.09
C ALA A 22 -16.12 1.22 -20.29
N VAL A 23 -15.61 0.64 -21.37
CA VAL A 23 -15.60 1.31 -22.68
C VAL A 23 -17.02 1.78 -23.00
N GLY A 24 -17.17 3.06 -23.37
CA GLY A 24 -18.46 3.74 -23.57
C GLY A 24 -18.90 4.64 -22.41
N SER A 25 -18.41 4.43 -21.19
CA SER A 25 -18.72 5.31 -20.04
C SER A 25 -18.04 6.68 -20.16
N ARG A 26 -18.55 7.72 -19.50
CA ARG A 26 -17.99 9.09 -19.54
C ARG A 26 -17.49 9.48 -18.15
N LEU A 27 -16.30 10.07 -18.07
CA LEU A 27 -15.64 10.40 -16.80
C LEU A 27 -15.89 11.83 -16.33
N GLY A 28 -16.31 12.74 -17.22
CA GLY A 28 -16.51 14.14 -16.86
C GLY A 28 -15.22 14.87 -16.47
N MET A 29 -14.05 14.39 -16.89
CA MET A 29 -12.76 15.02 -16.57
C MET A 29 -12.76 16.47 -17.07
N ASP A 30 -12.53 17.43 -16.18
CA ASP A 30 -12.44 18.86 -16.49
C ASP A 30 -11.01 19.39 -16.43
N ARG A 31 -10.05 18.57 -15.95
CA ARG A 31 -8.68 18.98 -15.68
C ARG A 31 -7.65 17.88 -15.91
N TYR A 32 -6.42 18.29 -16.18
CA TYR A 32 -5.24 17.44 -16.21
C TYR A 32 -4.07 18.10 -15.47
N VAL A 33 -3.61 17.48 -14.39
CA VAL A 33 -2.55 18.04 -13.52
C VAL A 33 -1.17 17.69 -14.09
N SER A 34 -0.48 18.67 -14.65
CA SER A 34 0.90 18.51 -15.11
C SER A 34 1.56 19.86 -15.41
N ALA A 35 2.79 20.04 -14.94
CA ALA A 35 3.66 21.17 -15.28
C ALA A 35 4.66 20.84 -16.41
N ASN A 36 4.42 19.77 -17.19
CA ASN A 36 5.33 19.36 -18.26
C ASN A 36 5.39 20.42 -19.38
N LYS A 37 6.61 20.89 -19.70
CA LYS A 37 6.86 21.94 -20.71
C LYS A 37 6.35 21.57 -22.11
N ASN A 38 6.23 20.29 -22.44
CA ASN A 38 5.68 19.86 -23.73
C ASN A 38 4.20 20.20 -23.93
N LEU A 39 3.50 20.63 -22.88
CA LEU A 39 2.12 21.10 -22.94
C LEU A 39 2.00 22.60 -23.22
N GLU A 40 3.09 23.38 -23.10
CA GLU A 40 3.12 24.82 -23.38
C GLU A 40 2.49 25.23 -24.73
N PRO A 41 2.56 24.43 -25.82
CA PRO A 41 1.86 24.76 -27.07
C PRO A 41 0.32 24.92 -26.93
N LEU A 42 -0.31 24.33 -25.90
CA LEU A 42 -1.75 24.52 -25.61
C LEU A 42 -2.07 25.91 -25.05
N ALA A 43 -1.09 26.60 -24.45
CA ALA A 43 -1.30 27.92 -23.83
C ALA A 43 -1.32 29.08 -24.85
N LYS A 44 -0.99 28.83 -26.13
CA LYS A 44 -1.05 29.85 -27.18
C LYS A 44 -2.51 30.18 -27.53
N ASP A 45 -2.78 31.42 -27.92
CA ASP A 45 -4.13 31.88 -28.28
C ASP A 45 -4.79 30.95 -29.31
N GLY A 46 -6.01 30.50 -29.00
CA GLY A 46 -6.74 29.50 -29.78
C GLY A 46 -6.33 28.05 -29.51
N GLY A 47 -5.76 27.73 -28.33
CA GLY A 47 -5.26 26.41 -27.91
C GLY A 47 -6.02 25.19 -28.45
N GLY A 48 -5.28 24.14 -28.82
CA GLY A 48 -5.84 22.91 -29.39
C GLY A 48 -6.47 21.96 -28.37
N LYS A 49 -6.75 20.73 -28.78
CA LYS A 49 -7.31 19.68 -27.92
C LYS A 49 -6.20 18.94 -27.17
N LEU A 50 -6.47 18.59 -25.90
CA LEU A 50 -5.66 17.66 -25.13
C LEU A 50 -6.37 16.31 -25.00
N TYR A 51 -5.83 15.29 -25.66
CA TYR A 51 -6.30 13.92 -25.65
C TYR A 51 -5.67 13.16 -24.48
N LEU A 52 -6.49 12.74 -23.53
CA LEU A 52 -6.05 12.03 -22.34
C LEU A 52 -6.21 10.53 -22.55
N VAL A 53 -5.13 9.77 -22.41
CA VAL A 53 -5.11 8.31 -22.59
C VAL A 53 -4.64 7.59 -21.33
N THR A 54 -5.04 6.34 -21.13
CA THR A 54 -4.51 5.48 -20.07
C THR A 54 -4.18 4.09 -20.59
N VAL A 55 -3.28 3.38 -19.91
CA VAL A 55 -2.89 2.01 -20.25
C VAL A 55 -3.51 1.05 -19.23
N ARG A 56 -4.27 0.06 -19.70
CA ARG A 56 -5.00 -0.90 -18.85
C ARG A 56 -4.38 -2.30 -18.91
N PRO A 57 -4.14 -2.96 -17.75
CA PRO A 57 -3.77 -4.38 -17.71
C PRO A 57 -4.98 -5.28 -18.04
N PRO A 58 -4.77 -6.56 -18.40
CA PRO A 58 -3.48 -7.25 -18.48
C PRO A 58 -2.69 -7.01 -19.79
N ASP A 59 -3.35 -6.65 -20.90
CA ASP A 59 -2.75 -6.66 -22.24
C ASP A 59 -2.23 -5.29 -22.74
N GLU A 60 -1.94 -4.36 -21.83
CA GLU A 60 -1.56 -2.97 -22.14
C GLU A 60 -2.52 -2.29 -23.14
N LYS A 61 -3.83 -2.42 -22.92
CA LYS A 61 -4.84 -1.76 -23.75
C LYS A 61 -4.72 -0.24 -23.60
N LEU A 62 -4.70 0.47 -24.73
CA LEU A 62 -4.63 1.93 -24.75
C LEU A 62 -6.04 2.49 -24.88
N TRP A 63 -6.52 3.15 -23.83
CA TRP A 63 -7.85 3.75 -23.80
C TRP A 63 -7.74 5.26 -23.87
N LEU A 64 -8.53 5.91 -24.73
CA LEU A 64 -8.80 7.34 -24.67
C LEU A 64 -9.89 7.57 -23.62
N VAL A 65 -9.63 8.43 -22.64
CA VAL A 65 -10.47 8.58 -21.44
C VAL A 65 -11.16 9.94 -21.34
N ALA A 66 -10.58 10.97 -21.97
CA ALA A 66 -11.16 12.29 -22.09
C ALA A 66 -10.48 13.10 -23.20
N VAL A 67 -11.18 14.12 -23.68
CA VAL A 67 -10.62 15.18 -24.53
C VAL A 67 -10.98 16.52 -23.90
N LEU A 68 -9.97 17.32 -23.55
CA LEU A 68 -10.14 18.68 -23.06
C LEU A 68 -9.97 19.63 -24.25
N ASP A 69 -11.02 20.38 -24.57
CA ASP A 69 -11.01 21.35 -25.67
C ASP A 69 -10.52 22.71 -25.17
N GLN A 70 -9.46 23.21 -25.81
CA GLN A 70 -8.80 24.49 -25.49
C GLN A 70 -8.50 24.68 -23.99
N PRO A 71 -7.78 23.74 -23.33
CA PRO A 71 -7.55 23.84 -21.90
C PRO A 71 -6.63 25.02 -21.56
N LYS A 72 -6.94 25.70 -20.45
CA LYS A 72 -6.13 26.80 -19.92
C LYS A 72 -5.33 26.33 -18.71
N PHE A 73 -4.07 26.73 -18.65
CA PHE A 73 -3.22 26.39 -17.51
C PHE A 73 -3.50 27.33 -16.33
N GLY A 74 -3.80 26.76 -15.16
CA GLY A 74 -4.02 27.50 -13.92
C GLY A 74 -3.99 26.57 -12.70
N LYS A 75 -3.44 27.05 -11.58
CA LYS A 75 -3.33 26.29 -10.31
C LYS A 75 -2.69 24.90 -10.49
N GLY A 76 -1.67 24.81 -11.35
CA GLY A 76 -0.92 23.57 -11.60
C GLY A 76 -1.62 22.55 -12.53
N ALA A 77 -2.74 22.91 -13.15
CA ALA A 77 -3.49 22.02 -14.02
C ALA A 77 -3.94 22.70 -15.34
N TRP A 78 -4.13 21.88 -16.37
CA TRP A 78 -4.78 22.23 -17.62
C TRP A 78 -6.28 22.02 -17.49
N ILE A 79 -7.07 23.09 -17.48
CA ILE A 79 -8.50 23.08 -17.13
C ILE A 79 -9.33 23.49 -18.35
N ALA A 80 -10.39 22.74 -18.65
CA ALA A 80 -11.36 23.03 -19.71
C ALA A 80 -12.79 22.73 -19.24
N LYS A 81 -13.77 22.88 -20.13
CA LYS A 81 -15.12 22.34 -19.89
C LYS A 81 -15.04 20.81 -19.70
N ALA A 82 -15.81 20.27 -18.76
CA ALA A 82 -15.86 18.84 -18.48
C ALA A 82 -16.05 18.02 -19.76
N SER A 83 -15.15 17.07 -19.98
CA SER A 83 -15.14 16.24 -21.18
C SER A 83 -16.35 15.33 -21.20
N THR A 84 -17.10 15.39 -22.30
CA THR A 84 -18.18 14.45 -22.58
C THR A 84 -17.68 13.26 -23.38
N THR A 85 -16.39 13.11 -23.70
CA THR A 85 -15.89 12.00 -24.52
C THR A 85 -16.11 10.64 -23.83
N PRO A 86 -16.68 9.63 -24.52
CA PRO A 86 -16.78 8.29 -23.96
C PRO A 86 -15.42 7.60 -23.95
N ILE A 87 -15.16 6.79 -22.92
CA ILE A 87 -13.96 5.95 -22.86
C ILE A 87 -13.94 5.06 -24.09
N THR A 88 -12.87 5.14 -24.88
CA THR A 88 -12.77 4.46 -26.17
C THR A 88 -11.49 3.62 -26.18
N ASP A 89 -11.60 2.33 -26.49
CA ASP A 89 -10.43 1.47 -26.69
C ASP A 89 -9.78 1.78 -28.06
N ILE A 90 -8.65 2.48 -28.02
CA ILE A 90 -7.89 2.90 -29.19
C ILE A 90 -6.66 2.02 -29.44
N SER A 91 -6.60 0.82 -28.86
CA SER A 91 -5.43 -0.07 -28.97
C SER A 91 -5.06 -0.38 -30.43
N LYS A 92 -6.06 -0.47 -31.32
CA LYS A 92 -5.87 -0.69 -32.76
C LYS A 92 -5.22 0.49 -33.50
N LEU A 93 -5.21 1.67 -32.89
CA LEU A 93 -4.59 2.88 -33.46
C LEU A 93 -3.11 3.00 -33.08
N ARG A 94 -2.59 2.19 -32.14
CA ARG A 94 -1.20 2.27 -31.67
C ARG A 94 -0.16 2.25 -32.79
N SER A 95 -0.35 1.40 -33.79
CA SER A 95 0.57 1.29 -34.95
C SER A 95 0.34 2.37 -36.02
N LYS A 96 -0.77 3.09 -35.94
CA LYS A 96 -1.18 4.12 -36.92
C LYS A 96 -0.80 5.53 -36.48
N LEU A 97 -0.70 5.78 -35.17
CA LEU A 97 -0.30 7.06 -34.62
C LEU A 97 1.19 7.34 -34.91
N LYS A 98 1.48 8.51 -35.50
CA LYS A 98 2.85 8.90 -35.90
C LYS A 98 3.43 10.00 -35.02
N PHE A 99 2.60 10.91 -34.52
CA PHE A 99 2.99 12.13 -33.82
C PHE A 99 3.85 13.05 -34.69
N GLU A 100 3.94 14.32 -34.32
CA GLU A 100 4.81 15.30 -35.01
C GLU A 100 6.30 14.87 -35.01
N SER A 101 6.71 14.06 -34.01
CA SER A 101 8.06 13.49 -33.94
C SER A 101 8.37 12.43 -35.01
N GLY A 102 7.37 11.89 -35.71
CA GLY A 102 7.50 10.79 -36.68
C GLY A 102 7.79 9.40 -36.11
N LYS A 103 8.08 9.29 -34.80
CA LYS A 103 8.52 8.04 -34.15
C LYS A 103 7.38 7.07 -33.81
N GLY A 104 6.12 7.52 -33.80
CA GLY A 104 4.98 6.70 -33.35
C GLY A 104 5.12 6.18 -31.92
N ILE A 105 4.36 5.14 -31.55
CA ILE A 105 4.47 4.50 -30.23
C ILE A 105 5.43 3.32 -30.32
N THR A 106 6.61 3.44 -29.71
CA THR A 106 7.59 2.37 -29.56
C THR A 106 7.71 1.99 -28.08
N ALA A 107 7.35 0.74 -27.74
CA ALA A 107 7.43 0.21 -26.38
C ALA A 107 7.71 -1.29 -26.40
N ALA A 108 8.58 -1.75 -25.50
CA ALA A 108 8.71 -3.17 -25.18
C ALA A 108 7.46 -3.68 -24.45
N ALA A 109 7.24 -5.00 -24.43
CA ALA A 109 6.12 -5.60 -23.70
C ALA A 109 6.18 -5.21 -22.21
N GLY A 110 5.08 -4.68 -21.68
CA GLY A 110 4.99 -4.20 -20.29
C GLY A 110 5.50 -2.77 -20.07
N ALA A 111 5.98 -2.08 -21.10
CA ALA A 111 6.57 -0.73 -21.00
C ALA A 111 5.73 0.36 -21.69
N LEU A 112 4.50 0.07 -22.13
CA LEU A 112 3.68 1.05 -22.86
C LEU A 112 3.39 2.30 -22.03
N GLY A 113 3.03 2.13 -20.77
CA GLY A 113 2.76 3.25 -19.86
C GLY A 113 3.98 4.16 -19.65
N MET A 114 5.17 3.56 -19.53
CA MET A 114 6.44 4.30 -19.42
C MET A 114 6.75 5.10 -20.69
N SER A 115 6.51 4.52 -21.86
CA SER A 115 6.79 5.18 -23.16
C SER A 115 5.95 6.43 -23.42
N LEU A 116 4.82 6.60 -22.71
CA LEU A 116 3.85 7.68 -22.90
C LEU A 116 3.91 8.77 -21.82
N GLN A 117 4.86 8.70 -20.87
CA GLN A 117 4.99 9.67 -19.77
C GLN A 117 5.20 11.11 -20.26
N THR A 118 5.84 11.26 -21.42
CA THR A 118 6.07 12.55 -22.05
C THR A 118 4.92 12.88 -23.01
N PRO A 119 4.19 14.01 -22.82
CA PRO A 119 3.14 14.45 -23.75
C PRO A 119 3.67 14.60 -25.17
N ARG A 120 2.86 14.22 -26.16
CA ARG A 120 3.25 14.14 -27.58
C ARG A 120 2.33 14.99 -28.44
N ALA A 121 2.92 15.84 -29.29
CA ALA A 121 2.16 16.61 -30.27
C ALA A 121 1.60 15.68 -31.37
N LEU A 122 0.32 15.83 -31.66
CA LEU A 122 -0.42 15.05 -32.65
C LEU A 122 -0.36 15.75 -34.01
N THR A 123 -0.20 14.95 -35.07
CA THR A 123 -0.42 15.45 -36.44
C THR A 123 -1.92 15.59 -36.72
N ALA A 124 -2.28 16.38 -37.74
CA ALA A 124 -3.68 16.47 -38.17
C ALA A 124 -4.28 15.10 -38.58
N ALA A 125 -3.45 14.15 -39.05
CA ALA A 125 -3.88 12.79 -39.35
C ALA A 125 -4.15 11.97 -38.06
N ASP A 126 -3.32 12.13 -37.04
CA ASP A 126 -3.51 11.49 -35.73
C ASP A 126 -4.81 11.98 -35.07
N THR A 127 -5.05 13.30 -35.07
CA THR A 127 -6.29 13.90 -34.54
C THR A 127 -7.52 13.33 -35.22
N LYS A 128 -7.51 13.22 -36.56
CA LYS A 128 -8.63 12.61 -37.32
C LYS A 128 -8.87 11.15 -36.95
N LEU A 129 -7.80 10.37 -36.72
CA LEU A 129 -7.93 8.97 -36.28
C LEU A 129 -8.55 8.86 -34.89
N LEU A 130 -8.16 9.73 -33.97
CA LEU A 130 -8.69 9.77 -32.60
C LEU A 130 -10.15 10.24 -32.58
N ASP A 131 -10.48 11.33 -33.27
CA ASP A 131 -11.84 11.85 -33.39
C ASP A 131 -12.78 10.82 -34.06
N ALA A 132 -12.32 10.10 -35.09
CA ALA A 132 -13.10 9.04 -35.74
C ALA A 132 -13.36 7.84 -34.80
N ALA A 133 -12.40 7.47 -33.95
CA ALA A 133 -12.59 6.40 -32.98
C ALA A 133 -13.66 6.76 -31.95
N ILE A 134 -13.68 8.01 -31.47
CA ILE A 134 -14.69 8.53 -30.54
C ILE A 134 -16.11 8.43 -31.14
N GLY A 135 -16.28 8.80 -32.41
CA GLY A 135 -17.59 8.79 -33.08
C GLY A 135 -18.18 7.41 -33.35
N SER A 136 -17.38 6.34 -33.28
CA SER A 136 -17.80 4.96 -33.51
C SER A 136 -18.31 4.22 -32.25
N GLY A 137 -18.18 4.83 -31.06
CA GLY A 137 -18.70 4.29 -29.80
C GLY A 137 -20.15 4.70 -29.56
N GLY A 138 -21.08 3.75 -29.72
CA GLY A 138 -22.53 3.96 -29.67
C GLY A 138 -23.07 4.67 -28.42
N ALA A 139 -24.11 5.47 -28.64
CA ALA A 139 -24.85 6.23 -27.63
C ALA A 139 -25.62 5.32 -26.67
N VAL A 140 -25.55 5.61 -25.37
CA VAL A 140 -26.58 5.20 -24.39
C VAL A 140 -27.01 6.45 -23.64
N ALA A 141 -28.31 6.73 -23.72
CA ALA A 141 -28.98 7.94 -23.30
C ALA A 141 -29.19 8.02 -21.78
N ASP A 142 -29.23 9.26 -21.29
CA ASP A 142 -29.67 9.65 -19.96
C ASP A 142 -31.04 9.08 -19.59
N ALA A 143 -31.22 8.70 -18.33
CA ALA A 143 -32.55 8.50 -17.75
C ALA A 143 -32.58 8.87 -16.27
N SER A 144 -33.43 9.84 -15.96
CA SER A 144 -34.04 10.08 -14.65
C SER A 144 -35.36 10.83 -14.92
N PRO A 145 -36.38 10.81 -14.04
CA PRO A 145 -36.93 9.72 -13.23
C PRO A 145 -38.46 9.59 -13.46
N LEU A 146 -39.08 8.45 -13.13
CA LEU A 146 -40.54 8.41 -12.88
C LEU A 146 -40.96 7.19 -12.04
N ALA A 147 -41.76 7.48 -11.03
CA ALA A 147 -42.43 6.55 -10.14
C ALA A 147 -43.67 5.91 -10.78
N ALA A 148 -44.02 4.69 -10.39
CA ALA A 148 -45.39 4.25 -10.08
C ALA A 148 -45.41 2.81 -9.56
N ALA A 149 -46.27 2.57 -8.59
CA ALA A 149 -46.50 1.33 -7.86
C ALA A 149 -47.30 0.28 -8.66
N ALA A 150 -47.13 -1.00 -8.31
CA ALA A 150 -48.20 -2.01 -8.35
C ALA A 150 -47.83 -3.22 -7.49
N ALA A 151 -48.77 -3.65 -6.65
CA ALA A 151 -48.72 -4.82 -5.78
C ALA A 151 -49.29 -6.07 -6.46
N ALA A 152 -48.83 -7.28 -6.07
CA ALA A 152 -49.63 -8.51 -5.85
C ALA A 152 -48.77 -9.81 -5.68
N THR A 153 -48.66 -10.28 -4.43
CA THR A 153 -48.94 -11.66 -3.90
C THR A 153 -48.36 -12.98 -4.50
N PRO A 154 -48.33 -14.12 -3.75
CA PRO A 154 -47.10 -14.92 -3.55
C PRO A 154 -47.17 -16.46 -3.80
N GLY A 155 -46.00 -17.12 -3.67
CA GLY A 155 -45.81 -18.54 -3.27
C GLY A 155 -45.30 -19.51 -4.36
N PRO A 156 -44.75 -20.72 -4.05
CA PRO A 156 -44.45 -21.35 -2.76
C PRO A 156 -43.00 -21.94 -2.60
N LYS A 157 -42.64 -22.32 -1.36
CA LYS A 157 -41.46 -23.17 -0.98
C LYS A 157 -41.82 -24.67 -0.98
N PRO A 158 -40.82 -25.59 -0.98
CA PRO A 158 -40.60 -26.45 0.21
C PRO A 158 -39.09 -26.79 0.44
N GLY A 159 -38.59 -27.25 1.60
CA GLY A 159 -39.25 -27.75 2.80
C GLY A 159 -38.31 -28.00 4.01
N ARG A 160 -38.97 -28.04 5.17
CA ARG A 160 -38.77 -28.77 6.44
C ARG A 160 -37.44 -29.48 6.77
N PHE A 161 -36.89 -29.17 7.95
CA PHE A 161 -36.47 -30.15 8.96
C PHE A 161 -36.92 -29.67 10.36
N ASP A 162 -37.14 -30.64 11.23
CA ASP A 162 -38.10 -30.69 12.33
C ASP A 162 -37.63 -30.04 13.66
N LYS A 163 -38.60 -29.69 14.52
CA LYS A 163 -38.42 -29.14 15.88
C LYS A 163 -38.68 -30.23 16.92
N THR A 164 -37.95 -30.24 18.04
CA THR A 164 -38.51 -30.26 19.42
C THR A 164 -37.43 -30.23 20.50
N LEU A 165 -37.57 -29.33 21.49
CA LEU A 165 -37.25 -29.49 22.94
C LEU A 165 -37.88 -28.27 23.71
N PRO A 166 -38.15 -28.37 25.03
CA PRO A 166 -39.33 -27.84 25.74
C PRO A 166 -39.09 -26.47 26.42
N PRO A 167 -40.11 -25.85 27.05
CA PRO A 167 -39.99 -24.49 27.57
C PRO A 167 -39.34 -24.46 28.97
N ALA A 168 -38.50 -23.47 29.21
CA ALA A 168 -38.13 -23.01 30.54
C ALA A 168 -38.18 -21.47 30.56
N ALA A 169 -38.89 -20.92 31.54
CA ALA A 169 -38.94 -19.50 31.88
C ALA A 169 -37.94 -19.18 33.01
N PRO A 170 -37.86 -17.94 33.52
CA PRO A 170 -37.23 -16.77 32.93
C PRO A 170 -35.98 -16.36 33.73
N GLY A 171 -34.97 -15.83 33.03
CA GLY A 171 -33.75 -15.30 33.63
C GLY A 171 -32.82 -14.76 32.55
N VAL A 172 -33.36 -13.92 31.66
CA VAL A 172 -32.61 -13.34 30.54
C VAL A 172 -31.86 -12.13 31.07
N ALA A 173 -30.55 -12.29 31.28
CA ALA A 173 -29.61 -11.18 31.28
C ALA A 173 -29.70 -10.46 29.91
N PRO A 174 -29.58 -9.13 29.86
CA PRO A 174 -29.89 -8.39 28.65
C PRO A 174 -29.02 -8.85 27.47
N GLU A 175 -29.69 -9.16 26.36
CA GLU A 175 -29.20 -9.80 25.13
C GLU A 175 -27.96 -9.13 24.49
N GLY A 176 -27.63 -7.90 24.89
CA GLY A 176 -26.43 -7.18 24.46
C GLY A 176 -25.15 -7.50 25.23
N ASP A 177 -25.23 -8.13 26.41
CA ASP A 177 -24.08 -8.33 27.30
C ASP A 177 -23.13 -9.44 26.78
N ARG A 178 -23.68 -10.57 26.31
CA ARG A 178 -22.89 -11.70 25.84
C ARG A 178 -22.14 -11.40 24.53
N THR A 179 -22.83 -10.91 23.51
CA THR A 179 -22.20 -10.56 22.21
C THR A 179 -21.11 -9.50 22.39
N SER A 180 -21.36 -8.49 23.24
CA SER A 180 -20.38 -7.45 23.55
C SER A 180 -19.18 -7.99 24.32
N SER A 181 -19.41 -8.89 25.29
CA SER A 181 -18.34 -9.55 26.05
C SER A 181 -17.45 -10.44 25.15
N LEU A 182 -18.06 -11.21 24.24
CA LEU A 182 -17.33 -12.01 23.27
C LEU A 182 -16.52 -11.15 22.29
N LEU A 183 -17.10 -10.04 21.82
CA LEU A 183 -16.35 -9.06 21.01
C LEU A 183 -15.18 -8.48 21.80
N ALA A 184 -15.39 -8.07 23.06
CA ALA A 184 -14.33 -7.55 23.91
C ALA A 184 -13.19 -8.56 24.11
N ALA A 185 -13.49 -9.85 24.23
CA ALA A 185 -12.48 -10.91 24.28
C ALA A 185 -11.66 -10.99 22.98
N VAL A 186 -12.31 -10.89 21.81
CA VAL A 186 -11.62 -10.83 20.51
C VAL A 186 -10.73 -9.59 20.39
N LEU A 187 -11.17 -8.43 20.89
CA LEU A 187 -10.40 -7.20 20.85
C LEU A 187 -9.21 -7.22 21.82
N ALA A 188 -9.35 -7.87 22.97
CA ALA A 188 -8.29 -7.99 23.98
C ALA A 188 -7.18 -8.95 23.55
N ASP A 189 -7.52 -10.05 22.87
CA ASP A 189 -6.56 -10.98 22.27
C ASP A 189 -6.90 -11.26 20.80
N PRO A 190 -6.47 -10.39 19.88
CA PRO A 190 -6.74 -10.55 18.45
C PRO A 190 -6.18 -11.83 17.84
N ALA A 191 -5.17 -12.46 18.46
CA ALA A 191 -4.58 -13.70 17.95
C ALA A 191 -5.42 -14.94 18.29
N ASN A 192 -6.36 -14.83 19.24
CA ASN A 192 -7.19 -15.94 19.68
C ASN A 192 -8.27 -16.31 18.64
N LEU A 193 -7.96 -17.29 17.80
CA LEU A 193 -8.88 -17.78 16.77
C LEU A 193 -10.11 -18.49 17.35
N ASP A 194 -10.02 -19.05 18.55
CA ASP A 194 -11.15 -19.72 19.20
C ASP A 194 -12.15 -18.70 19.73
N ALA A 195 -11.68 -17.60 20.35
CA ALA A 195 -12.55 -16.48 20.74
C ALA A 195 -13.30 -15.91 19.52
N ARG A 196 -12.62 -15.77 18.38
CA ARG A 196 -13.25 -15.34 17.11
C ARG A 196 -14.30 -16.33 16.63
N ARG A 197 -14.06 -17.64 16.77
CA ARG A 197 -15.02 -18.69 16.40
C ARG A 197 -16.27 -18.65 17.29
N VAL A 198 -16.09 -18.52 18.60
CA VAL A 198 -17.21 -18.42 19.56
C VAL A 198 -18.03 -17.15 19.31
N TYR A 199 -17.38 -16.02 19.03
CA TYR A 199 -18.09 -14.79 18.64
C TYR A 199 -18.86 -14.96 17.31
N ALA A 200 -18.27 -15.65 16.33
CA ALA A 200 -18.93 -15.93 15.06
C ALA A 200 -20.16 -16.85 15.21
N ASP A 201 -20.06 -17.87 16.07
CA ASP A 201 -21.17 -18.76 16.41
C ASP A 201 -22.33 -17.96 17.05
N GLU A 202 -22.01 -17.05 17.99
CA GLU A 202 -23.01 -16.17 18.62
C GLU A 202 -23.67 -15.22 17.62
N LEU A 203 -22.91 -14.67 16.66
CA LEU A 203 -23.50 -13.86 15.59
C LEU A 203 -24.44 -14.69 14.70
N ALA A 204 -24.08 -15.94 14.42
CA ALA A 204 -24.88 -16.85 13.62
C ALA A 204 -26.21 -17.22 14.29
N THR A 205 -26.27 -17.36 15.63
CA THR A 205 -27.54 -17.60 16.34
C THR A 205 -28.52 -16.45 16.20
N HIS A 206 -28.02 -15.24 15.94
CA HIS A 206 -28.81 -14.04 15.70
C HIS A 206 -29.05 -13.76 14.20
N ASN A 207 -28.70 -14.70 13.32
CA ASN A 207 -28.74 -14.52 11.86
C ASN A 207 -27.93 -13.32 11.35
N ASP A 208 -26.88 -12.90 12.08
CA ASP A 208 -25.98 -11.86 11.58
C ASP A 208 -25.00 -12.47 10.56
N PRO A 209 -25.02 -12.03 9.28
CA PRO A 209 -24.11 -12.54 8.25
C PRO A 209 -22.62 -12.32 8.58
N ARG A 210 -22.30 -11.47 9.56
CA ARG A 210 -20.95 -11.26 10.06
C ARG A 210 -20.37 -12.55 10.67
N GLY A 211 -21.20 -13.40 11.29
CA GLY A 211 -20.77 -14.69 11.81
C GLY A 211 -20.29 -15.64 10.71
N GLU A 212 -21.09 -15.80 9.64
CA GLU A 212 -20.72 -16.59 8.46
C GLU A 212 -19.38 -16.10 7.87
N PHE A 213 -19.24 -14.77 7.72
CA PHE A 213 -18.01 -14.17 7.20
C PHE A 213 -16.76 -14.53 8.03
N ILE A 214 -16.85 -14.46 9.36
CA ILE A 214 -15.73 -14.81 10.24
C ILE A 214 -15.37 -16.29 10.11
N HIS A 215 -16.35 -17.20 10.06
CA HIS A 215 -16.08 -18.63 9.85
C HIS A 215 -15.39 -18.91 8.50
N LEU A 216 -15.81 -18.25 7.43
CA LEU A 216 -15.16 -18.39 6.11
C LEU A 216 -13.71 -17.93 6.16
N ASP A 217 -13.42 -16.79 6.80
CA ASP A 217 -12.06 -16.27 6.94
C ASP A 217 -11.16 -17.21 7.76
N LEU A 218 -11.68 -17.75 8.86
CA LEU A 218 -10.97 -18.74 9.68
C LEU A 218 -10.68 -20.02 8.89
N ALA A 219 -11.66 -20.51 8.11
CA ALA A 219 -11.47 -21.69 7.26
C ALA A 219 -10.42 -21.44 6.17
N LEU A 220 -10.42 -20.26 5.53
CA LEU A 220 -9.47 -19.89 4.49
C LEU A 220 -8.03 -19.72 5.00
N ALA A 221 -7.85 -19.35 6.27
CA ALA A 221 -6.55 -19.31 6.92
C ALA A 221 -5.96 -20.72 7.16
N GLY A 222 -6.82 -21.73 7.29
CA GLY A 222 -6.43 -23.12 7.48
C GLY A 222 -6.04 -23.88 6.21
N ARG A 223 -5.71 -25.16 6.37
CA ARG A 223 -5.47 -26.08 5.26
C ARG A 223 -6.81 -26.48 4.63
N VAL A 224 -6.99 -26.13 3.35
CA VAL A 224 -8.22 -26.40 2.59
C VAL A 224 -7.84 -26.81 1.18
N ALA A 225 -8.52 -27.84 0.65
CA ALA A 225 -8.36 -28.26 -0.74
C ALA A 225 -8.67 -27.12 -1.72
N ILE A 226 -7.93 -27.05 -2.83
CA ILE A 226 -7.98 -25.93 -3.81
C ILE A 226 -9.42 -25.59 -4.22
N ARG A 227 -10.21 -26.59 -4.65
CA ARG A 227 -11.62 -26.38 -5.07
C ARG A 227 -12.50 -25.80 -3.96
N LYS A 228 -12.34 -26.31 -2.72
CA LYS A 228 -13.11 -25.81 -1.56
C LYS A 228 -12.66 -24.39 -1.18
N ARG A 229 -11.36 -24.08 -1.28
CA ARG A 229 -10.82 -22.73 -1.05
C ARG A 229 -11.41 -21.72 -2.04
N GLU A 230 -11.59 -22.10 -3.29
CA GLU A 230 -12.22 -21.26 -4.31
C GLU A 230 -13.69 -20.96 -3.95
N GLN A 231 -14.48 -21.99 -3.62
CA GLN A 231 -15.88 -21.83 -3.18
C GLN A 231 -16.01 -20.92 -1.95
N LEU A 232 -15.20 -21.15 -0.91
CA LEU A 232 -15.20 -20.32 0.30
C LEU A 232 -14.82 -18.87 -0.03
N SER A 233 -13.85 -18.66 -0.92
CA SER A 233 -13.42 -17.32 -1.35
C SER A 233 -14.50 -16.58 -2.15
N GLN A 234 -15.25 -17.29 -3.00
CA GLN A 234 -16.39 -16.73 -3.73
C GLN A 234 -17.48 -16.29 -2.76
N ARG A 235 -17.90 -17.17 -1.83
CA ARG A 235 -18.91 -16.84 -0.82
C ARG A 235 -18.49 -15.68 0.08
N ARG A 236 -17.23 -15.66 0.51
CA ARG A 236 -16.63 -14.55 1.25
C ARG A 236 -16.75 -13.22 0.48
N ALA A 237 -16.43 -13.23 -0.81
CA ALA A 237 -16.50 -12.03 -1.65
C ALA A 237 -17.95 -11.54 -1.83
N GLU A 238 -18.92 -12.44 -1.95
CA GLU A 238 -20.34 -12.10 -1.97
C GLU A 238 -20.80 -11.38 -0.70
N LEU A 239 -20.45 -11.94 0.47
CA LEU A 239 -20.77 -11.34 1.77
C LEU A 239 -20.17 -9.94 1.92
N VAL A 240 -18.91 -9.75 1.53
CA VAL A 240 -18.25 -8.43 1.53
C VAL A 240 -18.95 -7.46 0.57
N LYS A 241 -19.36 -7.92 -0.61
CA LYS A 241 -20.08 -7.10 -1.58
C LYS A 241 -21.43 -6.62 -1.03
N LEU A 242 -22.15 -7.49 -0.33
CA LEU A 242 -23.48 -7.22 0.22
C LEU A 242 -23.42 -6.36 1.49
N HIS A 243 -22.52 -6.68 2.42
CA HIS A 243 -22.55 -6.15 3.79
C HIS A 243 -21.32 -5.32 4.18
N GLY A 244 -20.24 -5.35 3.39
CA GLY A 244 -18.96 -4.73 3.76
C GLY A 244 -19.03 -3.23 4.07
N LYS A 245 -19.90 -2.47 3.38
CA LYS A 245 -20.12 -1.05 3.69
C LYS A 245 -20.74 -0.81 5.07
N THR A 246 -21.56 -1.75 5.52
CA THR A 246 -22.21 -1.69 6.84
C THR A 246 -21.23 -2.13 7.93
N TRP A 247 -20.49 -3.22 7.69
CA TRP A 247 -19.50 -3.71 8.66
C TRP A 247 -18.33 -2.75 8.85
N TRP A 248 -17.84 -2.16 7.76
CA TRP A 248 -16.68 -1.29 7.77
C TRP A 248 -17.01 0.04 7.11
N PRO A 249 -17.58 1.00 7.86
CA PRO A 249 -17.87 2.35 7.35
C PRO A 249 -16.59 3.20 7.23
N TYR A 250 -15.48 2.57 6.81
CA TYR A 250 -14.21 3.19 6.51
C TYR A 250 -14.05 3.33 5.01
N LYS A 251 -13.72 4.53 4.55
CA LYS A 251 -13.60 4.83 3.11
C LYS A 251 -12.19 4.59 2.55
N GLY A 252 -11.20 4.35 3.42
CA GLY A 252 -9.82 4.07 3.04
C GLY A 252 -9.53 2.60 2.78
N GLU A 253 -8.27 2.31 2.47
CA GLU A 253 -7.77 0.95 2.28
C GLU A 253 -7.73 0.21 3.62
N HIS A 254 -8.13 -1.05 3.63
CA HIS A 254 -8.08 -1.86 4.84
C HIS A 254 -7.76 -3.32 4.50
N LYS A 255 -7.14 -4.01 5.46
CA LYS A 255 -6.87 -5.44 5.38
C LYS A 255 -7.67 -6.18 6.45
N VAL A 256 -8.20 -7.32 6.05
CA VAL A 256 -9.01 -8.18 6.92
C VAL A 256 -8.28 -9.51 7.11
N HIS A 257 -8.23 -9.97 8.36
CA HIS A 257 -7.72 -11.27 8.73
C HIS A 257 -8.65 -11.91 9.75
N ALA A 258 -8.94 -13.21 9.54
CA ALA A 258 -9.82 -13.98 10.42
C ALA A 258 -11.13 -13.25 10.73
N GLY A 259 -11.72 -12.60 9.72
CA GLY A 259 -13.00 -11.92 9.82
C GLY A 259 -12.96 -10.47 10.29
N PHE A 260 -11.81 -9.94 10.71
CA PHE A 260 -11.71 -8.61 11.30
C PHE A 260 -10.69 -7.71 10.60
N VAL A 261 -10.94 -6.41 10.61
CA VAL A 261 -9.97 -5.40 10.13
C VAL A 261 -8.83 -5.29 11.13
N TYR A 262 -7.61 -5.54 10.67
CA TYR A 262 -6.40 -5.41 11.49
C TYR A 262 -5.47 -4.29 11.01
N ALA A 263 -5.62 -3.87 9.74
CA ALA A 263 -4.83 -2.80 9.16
C ALA A 263 -5.71 -1.81 8.40
N ILE A 264 -5.43 -0.52 8.55
CA ILE A 264 -6.09 0.56 7.80
C ILE A 264 -5.05 1.54 7.23
N ALA A 265 -5.38 2.15 6.09
CA ALA A 265 -4.52 3.10 5.41
C ALA A 265 -5.33 4.23 4.76
N GLY A 266 -4.85 5.47 4.93
CA GLY A 266 -5.43 6.65 4.30
C GLY A 266 -4.81 7.95 4.82
N SER A 267 -5.43 9.07 4.47
CA SER A 267 -5.07 10.35 5.08
C SER A 267 -5.38 10.37 6.57
N PHE A 268 -4.67 11.18 7.36
CA PHE A 268 -4.94 11.33 8.78
C PHE A 268 -6.40 11.72 9.04
N ALA A 269 -6.95 12.64 8.26
CA ALA A 269 -8.36 13.03 8.40
C ALA A 269 -9.33 11.85 8.21
N THR A 270 -9.04 10.98 7.22
CA THR A 270 -9.87 9.80 6.95
C THR A 270 -9.74 8.76 8.05
N VAL A 271 -8.52 8.48 8.52
CA VAL A 271 -8.26 7.55 9.63
C VAL A 271 -8.91 8.08 10.92
N ASN A 272 -8.63 9.32 11.29
CA ASN A 272 -9.04 9.91 12.56
C ASN A 272 -10.57 10.01 12.68
N SER A 273 -11.27 10.35 11.59
CA SER A 273 -12.75 10.42 11.59
C SER A 273 -13.42 9.07 11.79
N ALA A 274 -12.76 7.96 11.45
CA ALA A 274 -13.30 6.60 11.60
C ALA A 274 -12.75 5.86 12.83
N ALA A 275 -11.62 6.30 13.38
CA ALA A 275 -10.86 5.56 14.38
C ALA A 275 -11.68 5.19 15.62
N ALA A 276 -12.49 6.11 16.17
CA ALA A 276 -13.28 5.82 17.36
C ALA A 276 -14.24 4.64 17.16
N LYS A 277 -14.88 4.54 15.99
CA LYS A 277 -15.81 3.44 15.67
C LYS A 277 -15.04 2.17 15.34
N LEU A 278 -14.01 2.25 14.49
CA LEU A 278 -13.23 1.09 14.08
C LEU A 278 -12.54 0.42 15.26
N PHE A 279 -11.82 1.17 16.10
CA PHE A 279 -11.09 0.59 17.23
C PHE A 279 -12.01 0.10 18.36
N ALA A 280 -13.30 0.39 18.30
CA ALA A 280 -14.30 -0.14 19.23
C ALA A 280 -14.90 -1.48 18.76
N SER A 281 -14.79 -1.81 17.48
CA SER A 281 -15.39 -3.02 16.89
C SER A 281 -14.39 -3.92 16.15
N GLU A 282 -13.19 -3.43 15.87
CA GLU A 282 -12.18 -4.12 15.09
C GLU A 282 -10.80 -4.01 15.80
N PRO A 283 -10.02 -5.11 15.88
CA PRO A 283 -8.70 -5.15 16.49
C PRO A 283 -7.64 -4.56 15.55
N VAL A 284 -7.76 -3.27 15.24
CA VAL A 284 -6.82 -2.56 14.37
C VAL A 284 -5.48 -2.37 15.10
N THR A 285 -4.44 -2.99 14.58
CA THR A 285 -3.07 -2.91 15.12
C THR A 285 -2.09 -2.23 14.18
N GLU A 286 -2.41 -2.15 12.89
CA GLU A 286 -1.58 -1.52 11.85
C GLU A 286 -2.29 -0.29 11.25
N VAL A 287 -1.60 0.85 11.25
CA VAL A 287 -2.13 2.08 10.65
C VAL A 287 -1.08 2.66 9.70
N THR A 288 -1.52 3.00 8.49
CA THR A 288 -0.72 3.78 7.54
C THR A 288 -1.32 5.17 7.36
N ILE A 289 -0.52 6.20 7.65
CA ILE A 289 -0.83 7.60 7.34
C ILE A 289 -0.12 7.97 6.04
N GLN A 290 -0.89 8.46 5.06
CA GLN A 290 -0.40 8.72 3.69
C GLN A 290 0.08 10.16 3.46
N ASP A 291 -0.25 11.07 4.39
CA ASP A 291 -0.07 12.52 4.35
C ASP A 291 0.64 13.00 5.63
N GLY A 292 1.83 12.45 5.89
CA GLY A 292 2.62 12.65 7.10
C GLY A 292 3.42 13.96 7.12
N GLU A 293 2.89 15.06 6.60
CA GLU A 293 3.53 16.38 6.70
C GLU A 293 3.42 16.94 8.13
N GLU A 294 4.21 17.97 8.46
CA GLU A 294 4.30 18.60 9.79
C GLU A 294 2.93 18.83 10.45
N ASP A 295 2.02 19.50 9.73
CA ASP A 295 0.64 19.78 10.13
C ASP A 295 -0.18 18.55 10.53
N THR A 296 0.06 17.42 9.88
CA THR A 296 -0.58 16.15 10.17
C THR A 296 0.00 15.53 11.43
N ILE A 297 1.32 15.64 11.61
CA ILE A 297 2.03 15.03 12.72
C ILE A 297 1.65 15.69 14.04
N GLU A 298 1.51 17.01 14.07
CA GLU A 298 0.98 17.72 15.24
C GLU A 298 -0.38 17.21 15.72
N LYS A 299 -1.20 16.71 14.79
CA LYS A 299 -2.53 16.14 15.06
C LYS A 299 -2.41 14.65 15.41
N LEU A 300 -1.54 13.92 14.72
CA LEU A 300 -1.29 12.50 14.94
C LEU A 300 -0.79 12.22 16.35
N VAL A 301 0.16 12.99 16.86
CA VAL A 301 0.74 12.79 18.20
C VAL A 301 -0.26 13.01 19.33
N LYS A 302 -1.37 13.71 19.05
CA LYS A 302 -2.49 13.97 19.97
C LYS A 302 -3.62 12.95 19.82
N ALA A 303 -3.54 12.04 18.85
CA ALA A 303 -4.61 11.12 18.53
C ALA A 303 -4.70 9.99 19.57
N LYS A 304 -5.82 9.90 20.28
CA LYS A 304 -6.04 8.89 21.35
C LYS A 304 -5.96 7.44 20.88
N TRP A 305 -6.18 7.18 19.60
CA TRP A 305 -6.10 5.83 19.04
C TRP A 305 -4.65 5.39 18.77
N LEU A 306 -3.69 6.31 18.75
CA LEU A 306 -2.28 5.98 18.48
C LEU A 306 -1.72 5.00 19.51
N SER A 307 -2.13 5.12 20.79
CA SER A 307 -1.75 4.22 21.88
C SER A 307 -2.27 2.79 21.76
N LYS A 308 -3.15 2.52 20.78
CA LYS A 308 -3.67 1.18 20.48
C LYS A 308 -2.99 0.54 19.26
N VAL A 309 -2.19 1.31 18.53
CA VAL A 309 -1.48 0.85 17.34
C VAL A 309 -0.19 0.17 17.76
N LYS A 310 0.13 -0.95 17.09
CA LYS A 310 1.40 -1.66 17.24
C LYS A 310 2.33 -1.41 16.06
N HIS A 311 1.79 -1.30 14.86
CA HIS A 311 2.55 -1.04 13.64
C HIS A 311 2.12 0.28 13.01
N LEU A 312 3.03 1.25 12.96
CA LEU A 312 2.77 2.54 12.33
C LEU A 312 3.61 2.67 11.07
N ILE A 313 2.96 3.07 9.97
CA ILE A 313 3.62 3.48 8.74
C ILE A 313 3.24 4.94 8.49
N VAL A 314 4.23 5.81 8.35
CA VAL A 314 4.03 7.21 7.97
C VAL A 314 4.71 7.43 6.62
N ARG A 315 3.94 7.95 5.66
CA ARG A 315 4.43 8.38 4.36
C ARG A 315 4.24 9.88 4.23
N GLY A 316 5.19 10.56 3.61
CA GLY A 316 5.17 12.00 3.44
C GLY A 316 6.56 12.56 3.68
N GLU A 317 6.61 13.80 4.12
CA GLU A 317 7.86 14.51 4.46
C GLU A 317 7.82 14.83 5.96
N LEU A 318 8.11 13.82 6.77
CA LEU A 318 8.10 13.96 8.23
C LEU A 318 9.18 14.94 8.71
N GLY A 319 10.37 14.87 8.10
CA GLY A 319 11.56 15.59 8.55
C GLY A 319 12.01 15.21 9.96
N ASP A 320 13.09 15.85 10.42
CA ASP A 320 13.64 15.61 11.76
C ASP A 320 12.72 16.11 12.87
N ASP A 321 12.15 17.31 12.72
CA ASP A 321 11.25 17.91 13.72
C ASP A 321 9.97 17.11 13.88
N GLY A 322 9.36 16.66 12.78
CA GLY A 322 8.19 15.79 12.83
C GLY A 322 8.52 14.42 13.44
N PHE A 323 9.70 13.87 13.16
CA PHE A 323 10.13 12.61 13.76
C PHE A 323 10.40 12.75 15.26
N ALA A 324 10.99 13.87 15.69
CA ALA A 324 11.16 14.22 17.09
C ALA A 324 9.82 14.34 17.82
N ALA A 325 8.86 15.07 17.21
CA ALA A 325 7.51 15.19 17.74
C ALA A 325 6.81 13.84 17.87
N LEU A 326 6.95 12.96 16.86
CA LEU A 326 6.40 11.62 16.89
C LEU A 326 7.01 10.77 18.02
N CYS A 327 8.34 10.77 18.13
CA CYS A 327 9.06 10.03 19.17
C CYS A 327 8.68 10.50 20.58
N GLY A 328 8.50 11.81 20.78
CA GLY A 328 8.09 12.40 22.05
C GLY A 328 6.63 12.14 22.44
N SER A 329 5.82 11.51 21.58
CA SER A 329 4.43 11.18 21.91
C SER A 329 4.33 9.96 22.83
N ALA A 330 3.60 10.09 23.94
CA ALA A 330 3.25 8.93 24.77
C ALA A 330 2.46 7.85 23.99
N GLY A 331 1.82 8.23 22.87
CA GLY A 331 1.06 7.32 22.03
C GLY A 331 1.92 6.31 21.26
N VAL A 332 3.25 6.49 21.18
CA VAL A 332 4.13 5.56 20.45
C VAL A 332 4.82 4.52 21.33
N ALA A 333 4.62 4.56 22.65
CA ALA A 333 5.33 3.71 23.60
C ALA A 333 5.13 2.20 23.36
N GLN A 334 3.94 1.81 22.88
CA GLN A 334 3.60 0.41 22.57
C GLN A 334 3.84 0.01 21.10
N LEU A 335 4.41 0.89 20.27
CA LEU A 335 4.74 0.51 18.89
C LEU A 335 5.79 -0.61 18.89
N GLU A 336 5.46 -1.69 18.20
CA GLU A 336 6.31 -2.84 17.93
C GLU A 336 7.02 -2.69 16.57
N ALA A 337 6.43 -1.94 15.64
CA ALA A 337 7.04 -1.64 14.35
C ALA A 337 6.77 -0.20 13.90
N LEU A 338 7.82 0.46 13.39
CA LEU A 338 7.74 1.79 12.80
C LEU A 338 8.36 1.78 11.41
N ASN A 339 7.61 2.29 10.43
CA ASN A 339 8.11 2.51 9.09
C ASN A 339 7.95 3.96 8.67
N ILE A 340 9.09 4.59 8.43
CA ILE A 340 9.26 6.00 8.05
C ILE A 340 10.14 6.06 6.80
N THR A 341 9.94 5.13 5.87
CA THR A 341 10.67 5.08 4.59
C THR A 341 10.51 6.39 3.83
N ALA A 342 11.61 6.96 3.33
CA ALA A 342 11.60 8.17 2.50
C ALA A 342 10.82 9.33 3.10
N ASN A 343 11.16 9.70 4.35
CA ASN A 343 10.52 10.79 5.08
C ASN A 343 11.46 11.98 5.34
N GLY A 344 12.67 11.98 4.76
CA GLY A 344 13.63 13.07 4.88
C GLY A 344 14.26 13.20 6.26
N ILE A 345 14.42 12.07 6.99
CA ILE A 345 15.01 12.06 8.32
C ILE A 345 16.53 11.99 8.19
N SER A 346 17.25 12.92 8.79
CA SER A 346 18.70 12.95 8.80
C SER A 346 19.29 12.10 9.94
N GLY A 347 20.62 11.99 9.96
CA GLY A 347 21.33 11.43 11.11
C GLY A 347 21.05 12.17 12.42
N GLU A 348 20.89 13.50 12.40
CA GLU A 348 20.57 14.31 13.58
C GLU A 348 19.18 13.98 14.13
N GLY A 349 18.20 13.79 13.25
CA GLY A 349 16.83 13.41 13.64
C GLY A 349 16.77 12.13 14.48
N LEU A 350 17.69 11.17 14.24
CA LEU A 350 17.76 9.93 15.01
C LEU A 350 18.14 10.13 16.48
N ALA A 351 18.71 11.28 16.87
CA ALA A 351 18.97 11.58 18.28
C ALA A 351 17.67 11.57 19.13
N SER A 352 16.52 11.84 18.50
CA SER A 352 15.20 11.81 19.14
C SER A 352 14.75 10.41 19.58
N LEU A 353 15.41 9.35 19.11
CA LEU A 353 15.10 7.98 19.52
C LEU A 353 15.35 7.76 21.02
N GLY A 354 16.47 8.24 21.58
CA GLY A 354 16.79 8.21 23.01
C GLY A 354 16.23 7.01 23.79
N GLU A 355 15.26 7.26 24.66
CA GLU A 355 14.50 6.23 25.43
C GLU A 355 13.13 5.92 24.80
N ASN A 356 12.77 6.60 23.72
CA ASN A 356 11.50 6.48 23.02
C ASN A 356 11.42 5.14 22.26
N LEU A 357 10.19 4.77 21.86
CA LEU A 357 9.90 3.52 21.16
C LEU A 357 10.46 2.25 21.87
N PRO A 358 10.28 2.10 23.20
CA PRO A 358 10.91 1.01 23.98
C PRO A 358 10.45 -0.40 23.55
N CYS A 359 9.26 -0.50 22.96
CA CYS A 359 8.67 -1.74 22.48
C CYS A 359 8.99 -2.05 21.01
N CYS A 360 9.67 -1.15 20.29
CA CYS A 360 9.93 -1.34 18.86
C CYS A 360 10.91 -2.50 18.64
N ARG A 361 10.54 -3.40 17.73
CA ARG A 361 11.32 -4.57 17.30
C ARG A 361 11.63 -4.53 15.81
N SER A 362 10.89 -3.74 15.04
CA SER A 362 11.10 -3.57 13.60
C SER A 362 11.14 -2.10 13.23
N LEU A 363 12.32 -1.59 12.86
CA LEU A 363 12.50 -0.20 12.45
C LEU A 363 12.90 -0.11 10.97
N VAL A 364 12.12 0.64 10.19
CA VAL A 364 12.36 0.86 8.77
C VAL A 364 12.71 2.33 8.51
N LEU A 365 13.99 2.58 8.24
CA LEU A 365 14.58 3.89 7.94
C LEU A 365 14.96 4.04 6.45
N THR A 366 14.55 3.09 5.61
CA THR A 366 14.95 3.02 4.20
C THR A 366 14.75 4.36 3.46
N ALA A 367 15.71 4.73 2.61
CA ALA A 367 15.68 5.94 1.80
C ALA A 367 15.60 7.24 2.61
N ASN A 368 16.31 7.33 3.74
CA ASN A 368 16.49 8.56 4.51
C ASN A 368 17.99 8.88 4.60
N PRO A 369 18.42 10.15 4.54
CA PRO A 369 19.83 10.56 4.58
C PRO A 369 20.43 10.43 6.00
N ILE A 370 20.55 9.19 6.50
CA ILE A 370 21.01 8.92 7.87
C ILE A 370 22.50 9.17 8.02
N GLY A 371 23.31 8.69 7.08
CA GLY A 371 24.77 8.77 7.14
C GLY A 371 25.38 7.96 8.30
N ASP A 372 26.71 7.94 8.37
CA ASP A 372 27.44 7.25 9.44
C ASP A 372 27.26 7.94 10.81
N GLU A 373 27.20 9.27 10.84
CA GLU A 373 26.90 10.03 12.06
C GLU A 373 25.52 9.64 12.65
N GLY A 374 24.54 9.40 11.77
CA GLY A 374 23.23 8.89 12.18
C GLY A 374 23.27 7.49 12.78
N LEU A 375 24.21 6.62 12.36
CA LEU A 375 24.43 5.34 13.03
C LEU A 375 24.98 5.53 14.45
N GLY A 376 25.79 6.57 14.67
CA GLY A 376 26.21 7.02 15.99
C GLY A 376 25.02 7.38 16.89
N ASN A 377 24.05 8.14 16.37
CA ASN A 377 22.82 8.46 17.10
C ASN A 377 21.93 7.23 17.31
N LEU A 378 21.82 6.36 16.31
CA LEU A 378 21.08 5.10 16.42
C LEU A 378 21.66 4.21 17.53
N ARG A 379 22.99 4.18 17.68
CA ARG A 379 23.69 3.46 18.77
C ARG A 379 23.25 3.92 20.16
N MET A 380 22.87 5.19 20.32
CA MET A 380 22.42 5.76 21.58
C MET A 380 20.97 5.39 21.93
N TRP A 381 20.23 4.80 21.00
CA TRP A 381 18.86 4.37 21.24
C TRP A 381 18.81 3.15 22.17
N GLN A 382 18.18 3.32 23.35
CA GLN A 382 18.19 2.30 24.40
C GLN A 382 17.52 0.97 24.01
N ALA A 383 16.60 0.99 23.04
CA ALA A 383 15.92 -0.21 22.58
C ALA A 383 16.62 -0.91 21.40
N LEU A 384 17.72 -0.35 20.86
CA LEU A 384 18.39 -0.87 19.66
C LEU A 384 18.79 -2.35 19.79
N SER A 385 19.29 -2.76 20.95
CA SER A 385 19.68 -4.17 21.22
C SER A 385 18.52 -5.17 21.19
N LYS A 386 17.27 -4.67 21.27
CA LYS A 386 16.03 -5.47 21.21
C LYS A 386 15.44 -5.52 19.80
N VAL A 387 16.04 -4.86 18.81
CA VAL A 387 15.54 -4.82 17.44
C VAL A 387 15.77 -6.17 16.75
N GLU A 388 14.69 -6.74 16.23
CA GLU A 388 14.69 -7.99 15.47
C GLU A 388 14.90 -7.75 13.98
N LYS A 389 14.44 -6.59 13.46
CA LYS A 389 14.52 -6.23 12.04
C LYS A 389 14.91 -4.78 11.87
N LEU A 390 16.01 -4.55 11.18
CA LEU A 390 16.54 -3.21 10.91
C LEU A 390 16.72 -3.01 9.41
N TYR A 391 16.07 -1.98 8.87
CA TYR A 391 16.12 -1.67 7.44
C TYR A 391 16.73 -0.29 7.21
N LEU A 392 17.98 -0.30 6.75
CA LEU A 392 18.83 0.86 6.47
C LEU A 392 19.18 0.92 4.97
N SER A 393 18.27 0.53 4.09
CA SER A 393 18.56 0.52 2.65
C SER A 393 18.55 1.94 2.10
N GLY A 394 19.56 2.34 1.33
CA GLY A 394 19.64 3.69 0.75
C GLY A 394 19.70 4.78 1.82
N CYS A 395 20.57 4.59 2.81
CA CYS A 395 20.72 5.46 3.97
C CYS A 395 22.06 6.21 4.01
N GLU A 396 22.84 6.15 2.92
CA GLU A 396 24.14 6.84 2.80
C GLU A 396 25.16 6.36 3.85
N ILE A 397 25.08 5.08 4.22
CA ILE A 397 25.97 4.45 5.22
C ILE A 397 27.14 3.73 4.56
N SER A 398 28.30 3.75 5.23
CA SER A 398 29.51 3.05 4.82
C SER A 398 29.74 1.77 5.65
N ALA A 399 30.74 0.96 5.26
CA ALA A 399 31.21 -0.14 6.10
C ALA A 399 31.82 0.32 7.43
N GLU A 400 32.45 1.50 7.46
CA GLU A 400 33.06 2.04 8.67
C GLU A 400 32.00 2.39 9.71
N GLY A 401 31.00 3.19 9.33
CA GLY A 401 29.89 3.55 10.22
C GLY A 401 29.10 2.34 10.72
N LEU A 402 28.86 1.34 9.86
CA LEU A 402 28.25 0.09 10.30
C LEU A 402 29.17 -0.69 11.27
N GLY A 403 30.49 -0.67 11.05
CA GLY A 403 31.46 -1.23 11.98
C GLY A 403 31.40 -0.60 13.36
N GLU A 404 31.28 0.73 13.44
CA GLU A 404 31.14 1.47 14.70
C GLU A 404 29.85 1.10 15.45
N LEU A 405 28.72 1.01 14.73
CA LEU A 405 27.45 0.56 15.29
C LEU A 405 27.57 -0.85 15.88
N LEU A 406 28.20 -1.77 15.13
CA LEU A 406 28.35 -3.16 15.53
C LEU A 406 29.36 -3.35 16.67
N GLU A 407 30.39 -2.51 16.79
CA GLU A 407 31.32 -2.55 17.92
C GLU A 407 30.64 -2.10 19.22
N GLY A 408 29.71 -1.15 19.10
CA GLY A 408 29.02 -0.54 20.24
C GLY A 408 27.85 -1.34 20.80
N VAL A 409 27.32 -2.31 20.06
CA VAL A 409 26.04 -2.98 20.38
C VAL A 409 26.12 -4.47 20.09
N THR A 410 25.66 -5.28 21.04
CA THR A 410 25.39 -6.71 20.80
C THR A 410 23.93 -6.89 20.42
N PHE A 411 23.68 -7.27 19.17
CA PHE A 411 22.35 -7.54 18.63
C PHE A 411 21.94 -8.99 18.89
N SER A 412 21.56 -9.28 20.14
CA SER A 412 21.23 -10.64 20.58
C SER A 412 20.00 -11.24 19.90
N VAL A 413 19.11 -10.41 19.35
CA VAL A 413 17.84 -10.84 18.74
C VAL A 413 17.64 -10.37 17.29
N LEU A 414 18.62 -9.67 16.68
CA LEU A 414 18.48 -9.17 15.31
C LEU A 414 18.49 -10.32 14.31
N GLU A 415 17.35 -10.60 13.71
CA GLU A 415 17.18 -11.68 12.72
C GLU A 415 17.41 -11.20 11.29
N LYS A 416 17.12 -9.91 11.00
CA LYS A 416 17.18 -9.36 9.65
C LYS A 416 17.81 -7.97 9.61
N LEU A 417 18.84 -7.84 8.77
CA LEU A 417 19.52 -6.58 8.48
C LEU A 417 19.48 -6.31 6.97
N CYS A 418 18.87 -5.19 6.58
CA CYS A 418 18.78 -4.75 5.18
C CYS A 418 19.61 -3.49 4.93
N LEU A 419 20.59 -3.58 4.06
CA LEU A 419 21.58 -2.55 3.75
C LEU A 419 21.69 -2.29 2.23
N LYS A 420 20.64 -2.63 1.48
CA LYS A 420 20.59 -2.47 0.02
C LYS A 420 20.86 -1.01 -0.38
N ASN A 421 21.48 -0.78 -1.55
CA ASN A 421 21.69 0.55 -2.11
C ASN A 421 22.52 1.47 -1.19
N ASN A 422 23.56 0.96 -0.55
CA ASN A 422 24.53 1.75 0.21
C ASN A 422 25.93 1.51 -0.34
N GLU A 423 26.82 2.49 -0.22
CA GLU A 423 28.21 2.33 -0.67
C GLU A 423 29.03 1.63 0.41
N LEU A 424 28.88 0.31 0.50
CA LEU A 424 29.41 -0.46 1.62
C LEU A 424 30.87 -0.90 1.41
N GLY A 425 31.35 -1.09 0.17
CA GLY A 425 32.73 -1.51 -0.09
C GLY A 425 33.15 -2.75 0.72
N ASP A 426 34.28 -2.64 1.46
CA ASP A 426 34.92 -3.66 2.32
C ASP A 426 34.08 -4.10 3.56
N ILE A 427 32.77 -4.28 3.39
CA ILE A 427 31.86 -4.65 4.46
C ILE A 427 32.05 -6.09 4.93
N GLY A 428 32.59 -6.97 4.09
CA GLY A 428 32.76 -8.37 4.45
C GLY A 428 33.69 -8.59 5.64
N PRO A 429 34.91 -8.02 5.65
CA PRO A 429 35.79 -8.00 6.80
C PRO A 429 35.15 -7.41 8.05
N VAL A 430 34.37 -6.32 7.93
CA VAL A 430 33.67 -5.68 9.06
C VAL A 430 32.67 -6.65 9.69
N ILE A 431 31.78 -7.25 8.88
CA ILE A 431 30.80 -8.22 9.38
C ILE A 431 31.51 -9.44 10.00
N ALA A 432 32.59 -9.92 9.38
CA ALA A 432 33.35 -11.05 9.90
C ALA A 432 33.97 -10.74 11.28
N LYS A 433 34.53 -9.54 11.45
CA LYS A 433 35.09 -9.05 12.72
C LYS A 433 34.04 -8.97 13.82
N HIS A 434 32.84 -8.50 13.50
CA HIS A 434 31.76 -8.29 14.49
C HIS A 434 30.71 -9.41 14.52
N ALA A 435 30.98 -10.57 13.92
CA ALA A 435 30.02 -11.69 13.85
C ALA A 435 29.50 -12.14 15.22
N LYS A 436 30.33 -12.05 16.28
CA LYS A 436 29.95 -12.34 17.67
C LYS A 436 28.83 -11.44 18.21
N ASN A 437 28.68 -10.24 17.64
CA ASN A 437 27.65 -9.27 18.00
C ASN A 437 26.35 -9.47 17.22
N LEU A 438 26.29 -10.47 16.32
CA LEU A 438 25.15 -10.81 15.47
C LEU A 438 24.72 -12.29 15.61
N PRO A 439 24.59 -12.84 16.84
CA PRO A 439 24.38 -14.28 17.04
C PRO A 439 23.03 -14.79 16.49
N ALA A 440 22.01 -13.94 16.42
CA ALA A 440 20.68 -14.28 15.93
C ALA A 440 20.46 -13.96 14.44
N LEU A 441 21.46 -13.42 13.73
CA LEU A 441 21.27 -12.95 12.36
C LEU A 441 20.95 -14.13 11.42
N ARG A 442 19.81 -14.03 10.73
CA ARG A 442 19.32 -15.03 9.78
C ARG A 442 19.38 -14.54 8.35
N HIS A 443 19.08 -13.27 8.12
CA HIS A 443 18.97 -12.67 6.80
C HIS A 443 19.78 -11.37 6.71
N LEU A 444 20.70 -11.34 5.75
CA LEU A 444 21.49 -10.17 5.42
C LEU A 444 21.25 -9.79 3.96
N GLU A 445 20.78 -8.58 3.71
CA GLU A 445 20.55 -8.04 2.36
C GLU A 445 21.54 -6.92 2.06
N LEU A 446 22.35 -7.12 1.01
CA LEU A 446 23.43 -6.24 0.53
C LEU A 446 23.30 -6.01 -0.98
N ILE A 447 22.07 -5.89 -1.46
CA ILE A 447 21.77 -5.75 -2.89
C ILE A 447 22.25 -4.39 -3.37
N SER A 448 22.96 -4.31 -4.51
CA SER A 448 23.43 -3.02 -5.06
C SER A 448 24.19 -2.19 -4.02
N SER A 449 25.20 -2.81 -3.38
CA SER A 449 25.93 -2.19 -2.28
C SER A 449 27.43 -2.09 -2.50
N ALA A 450 27.87 -2.05 -3.77
CA ALA A 450 29.28 -1.97 -4.18
C ALA A 450 30.16 -3.08 -3.55
N LEU A 451 29.64 -4.30 -3.49
CA LEU A 451 30.39 -5.44 -2.97
C LEU A 451 31.35 -6.01 -4.00
N GLU A 452 32.50 -6.49 -3.52
CA GLU A 452 33.38 -7.38 -4.27
C GLU A 452 33.18 -8.85 -3.87
N GLY A 453 33.66 -9.78 -4.71
CA GLY A 453 33.62 -11.21 -4.37
C GLY A 453 34.36 -11.56 -3.07
N ALA A 454 35.34 -10.75 -2.65
CA ALA A 454 36.05 -10.94 -1.37
C ALA A 454 35.13 -10.73 -0.16
N ASP A 455 34.21 -9.76 -0.22
CA ASP A 455 33.29 -9.46 0.87
C ASP A 455 32.35 -10.62 1.16
N VAL A 456 31.75 -11.16 0.10
CA VAL A 456 30.81 -12.28 0.21
C VAL A 456 31.53 -13.51 0.78
N ARG A 457 32.78 -13.76 0.38
CA ARG A 457 33.60 -14.85 0.95
C ARG A 457 33.93 -14.63 2.42
N ALA A 458 34.22 -13.39 2.83
CA ALA A 458 34.50 -13.06 4.23
C ALA A 458 33.26 -13.30 5.10
N ILE A 459 32.08 -12.85 4.66
CA ILE A 459 30.80 -13.06 5.35
C ILE A 459 30.45 -14.54 5.43
N ALA A 460 30.62 -15.28 4.33
CA ALA A 460 30.35 -16.72 4.28
C ALA A 460 31.21 -17.50 5.29
N LYS A 461 32.47 -17.10 5.49
CA LYS A 461 33.39 -17.71 6.47
C LYS A 461 33.19 -17.22 7.91
N ALA A 462 32.44 -16.14 8.11
CA ALA A 462 32.20 -15.57 9.43
C ALA A 462 31.40 -16.53 10.33
N LYS A 463 31.65 -16.48 11.64
CA LYS A 463 30.93 -17.29 12.64
C LYS A 463 29.55 -16.69 12.93
N LEU A 464 28.64 -16.82 11.97
CA LEU A 464 27.23 -16.42 12.06
C LEU A 464 26.35 -17.68 12.11
N PRO A 465 26.07 -18.25 13.30
CA PRO A 465 25.56 -19.61 13.45
C PRO A 465 24.14 -19.81 12.90
N ASN A 466 23.34 -18.75 12.86
CA ASN A 466 21.95 -18.79 12.42
C ASN A 466 21.73 -18.22 11.02
N LEU A 467 22.80 -17.81 10.32
CA LEU A 467 22.69 -17.15 9.03
C LEU A 467 22.23 -18.15 7.96
N VAL A 468 21.06 -17.89 7.39
CA VAL A 468 20.45 -18.73 6.35
C VAL A 468 20.49 -18.08 4.97
N ARG A 469 20.64 -16.75 4.90
CA ARG A 469 20.60 -16.01 3.63
C ARG A 469 21.53 -14.80 3.62
N ILE A 470 22.35 -14.74 2.58
CA ILE A 470 23.11 -13.56 2.15
C ILE A 470 22.59 -13.17 0.77
N ASP A 471 21.92 -12.03 0.64
CA ASP A 471 21.44 -11.53 -0.65
C ASP A 471 22.39 -10.45 -1.17
N ALA A 472 23.26 -10.84 -2.11
CA ALA A 472 24.29 -9.99 -2.72
C ALA A 472 24.01 -9.73 -4.21
N ARG A 473 22.75 -9.85 -4.65
CA ARG A 473 22.35 -9.55 -6.03
C ARG A 473 22.69 -8.11 -6.40
N ARG A 474 22.87 -7.85 -7.69
CA ARG A 474 23.16 -6.52 -8.26
C ARG A 474 24.43 -5.88 -7.73
N ASN A 475 25.45 -6.68 -7.43
CA ASN A 475 26.81 -6.22 -7.27
C ASN A 475 27.61 -6.79 -8.45
N ASP A 476 28.19 -5.90 -9.26
CA ASP A 476 28.74 -6.29 -10.57
C ASP A 476 30.03 -7.12 -10.44
N ASP A 477 30.77 -6.95 -9.35
CA ASP A 477 32.06 -7.61 -9.07
C ASP A 477 31.92 -8.88 -8.19
N VAL A 478 30.69 -9.34 -7.98
CA VAL A 478 30.40 -10.58 -7.25
C VAL A 478 30.10 -11.71 -8.23
N GLU A 479 31.12 -12.50 -8.53
CA GLU A 479 31.00 -13.74 -9.31
C GLU A 479 30.41 -14.90 -8.48
N ASP A 480 30.17 -16.03 -9.16
CA ASP A 480 29.55 -17.24 -8.62
C ASP A 480 30.08 -17.65 -7.25
N SER A 481 29.16 -17.84 -6.30
CA SER A 481 29.45 -18.33 -4.94
C SER A 481 28.93 -19.75 -4.79
N SER A 482 29.79 -20.66 -4.32
CA SER A 482 29.41 -22.05 -4.01
C SER A 482 28.67 -22.19 -2.67
N ASP A 483 28.56 -21.11 -1.89
CA ASP A 483 27.84 -21.14 -0.61
C ASP A 483 26.32 -21.14 -0.84
N PRO A 484 25.58 -22.17 -0.38
CA PRO A 484 24.15 -22.30 -0.63
C PRO A 484 23.29 -21.21 0.05
N ARG A 485 23.86 -20.44 0.98
CA ARG A 485 23.19 -19.29 1.63
C ARG A 485 23.25 -18.03 0.76
N VAL A 486 24.20 -17.96 -0.17
CA VAL A 486 24.45 -16.78 -0.99
C VAL A 486 23.47 -16.75 -2.17
N ARG A 487 22.89 -15.58 -2.43
CA ARG A 487 22.07 -15.28 -3.60
C ARG A 487 22.72 -14.13 -4.34
N ILE A 488 23.06 -14.39 -5.59
CA ILE A 488 23.78 -13.50 -6.51
C ILE A 488 23.04 -13.52 -7.85
N GLY A 489 23.33 -12.54 -8.71
CA GLY A 489 22.64 -12.32 -9.97
C GLY A 489 22.30 -10.85 -10.19
N ARG A 490 22.01 -10.48 -11.44
CA ARG A 490 21.66 -9.11 -11.86
C ARG A 490 20.21 -8.73 -11.53
#